data_AF-A0A954EV86-F1
#
_entry.id   AF-A0A954EV86-F1
#
_cell.length_a   1.000
_cell.length_b   1.000
_cell.length_c   1.000
_cell.angle_alpha   90.00
_cell.angle_beta   90.00
_cell.angle_gamma   90.00
#
_symmetry.space_group_name_H-M   'P 1'
#
loop_
_entity.id
_entity.type
_entity.pdbx_description
1 polymer ?
#
loop_
_entity_poly.entity_id
_entity_poly.type
_entity_poly.pdbx_seq_one_letter_code
_entity_poly.pdbx_strand_id
1 'polypeptide(L)'
;MSTFKFGRRTFLRASGVALGLPLLQGMLPHATHGAPTDGEARRMVAICAPLGIHTPHLFPEKAGKDYEATPYLEPLQPIRDKFSVISGLMHPMVDGGHSAEKSFLTGAAHPGQPSFRNTISLDQFAAERIGHKTRFPFLSLSGGNGGMSYTRSGVLIPAESRPSRVFQQLFMEGSASEKAAQMRRIKDGQSILDLVGAQTRRIQSRTSREDQQTLDQYFTSVRELEERLVRAEDWAQRPKPTVDQKPPTDIEDRANFTGRMKLLLDLIALALQTDSTRLITLKGPGGNEVVNLRGVDDGWHNLSHHGRSPEKIEQLAIIEKEEMRLFSEFLQTLESLREGERSVLDQTAVLFGSNLGNASSHNNSNLPIVVAGGRFQHGQHLAFDPDRSPPLSNVFVSFLQHLQLEVDQFSTGASTLTGLS
;
A
#
# COMPACT_ATOMS: atom_id res chain seq x y z
N MET A 1 35.59 -20.41 26.83
CA MET A 1 34.91 -21.06 25.68
C MET A 1 35.82 -20.99 24.48
N SER A 2 36.24 -22.16 23.97
CA SER A 2 37.21 -22.31 22.87
C SER A 2 36.58 -21.91 21.52
N THR A 3 37.26 -21.05 20.76
CA THR A 3 36.88 -20.70 19.38
C THR A 3 37.51 -21.71 18.42
N PHE A 4 36.68 -22.54 17.78
CA PHE A 4 37.14 -23.41 16.70
C PHE A 4 37.22 -22.63 15.38
N LYS A 5 38.44 -22.46 14.84
CA LYS A 5 38.66 -21.99 13.45
C LYS A 5 38.97 -23.19 12.57
N PHE A 6 38.09 -23.49 11.60
CA PHE A 6 38.42 -24.46 10.56
C PHE A 6 39.39 -23.86 9.55
N GLY A 7 40.51 -24.55 9.31
CA GLY A 7 41.49 -24.14 8.30
C GLY A 7 41.03 -24.47 6.88
N ARG A 8 41.33 -23.57 5.92
CA ARG A 8 41.02 -23.72 4.47
C ARG A 8 41.46 -25.05 3.86
N ARG A 9 42.44 -25.76 4.45
CA ARG A 9 42.91 -27.08 3.99
C ARG A 9 42.02 -28.26 4.39
N THR A 10 41.17 -28.14 5.41
CA THR A 10 40.22 -29.19 5.80
C THR A 10 39.03 -29.24 4.83
N PHE A 11 38.66 -28.10 4.23
CA PHE A 11 37.54 -27.98 3.30
C PHE A 11 37.78 -28.70 1.96
N LEU A 12 39.04 -28.80 1.50
CA LEU A 12 39.39 -29.37 0.19
C LEU A 12 39.64 -30.88 0.19
N ARG A 13 39.40 -31.59 1.30
CA ARG A 13 39.56 -33.06 1.39
C ARG A 13 38.25 -33.85 1.32
N ALA A 14 37.10 -33.18 1.18
CA ALA A 14 35.79 -33.82 1.10
C ALA A 14 35.19 -33.80 -0.33
N SER A 15 36.03 -33.80 -1.36
CA SER A 15 35.60 -33.90 -2.76
C SER A 15 35.37 -35.35 -3.15
N GLY A 16 34.20 -35.89 -2.80
CA GLY A 16 33.77 -37.22 -3.24
C GLY A 16 32.40 -37.53 -2.68
N VAL A 17 31.37 -37.40 -3.52
CA VAL A 17 29.92 -37.47 -3.22
C VAL A 17 29.34 -36.15 -2.71
N ALA A 18 28.82 -35.33 -3.64
CA ALA A 18 28.02 -34.15 -3.32
C ALA A 18 26.60 -34.58 -2.90
N LEU A 19 26.43 -34.90 -1.61
CA LEU A 19 25.13 -34.73 -0.97
C LEU A 19 24.93 -33.23 -0.78
N GLY A 20 23.91 -32.66 -1.42
CA GLY A 20 23.56 -31.26 -1.25
C GLY A 20 23.26 -30.98 0.22
N LEU A 21 24.21 -30.36 0.92
CA LEU A 21 24.01 -29.92 2.29
C LEU A 21 22.95 -28.81 2.27
N PRO A 22 21.92 -28.88 3.13
CA PRO A 22 20.99 -27.78 3.30
C PRO A 22 21.77 -26.53 3.74
N LEU A 23 21.42 -25.37 3.16
CA LEU A 23 21.97 -24.08 3.54
C LEU A 23 21.78 -23.87 5.04
N LEU A 24 22.88 -23.91 5.80
CA LEU A 24 22.88 -23.63 7.22
C LEU A 24 22.70 -22.12 7.42
N GLN A 25 21.79 -21.72 8.32
CA GLN A 25 21.40 -20.32 8.60
C GLN A 25 22.60 -19.37 8.87
N GLY A 26 23.75 -19.89 9.30
CA GLY A 26 24.98 -19.10 9.51
C GLY A 26 25.71 -18.67 8.22
N MET A 27 25.26 -19.09 7.04
CA MET A 27 25.87 -18.74 5.74
C MET A 27 25.13 -17.60 5.01
N LEU A 28 24.01 -17.13 5.56
CA LEU A 28 23.28 -15.97 5.05
C LEU A 28 23.87 -14.69 5.68
N PRO A 29 24.10 -13.61 4.90
CA PRO A 29 24.41 -12.30 5.47
C PRO A 29 23.28 -11.93 6.45
N HIS A 30 23.63 -11.29 7.57
CA HIS A 30 22.75 -10.98 8.71
C HIS A 30 21.39 -10.43 8.27
N ALA A 31 20.45 -11.33 7.99
CA ALA A 31 19.06 -10.98 7.75
C ALA A 31 18.50 -10.58 9.11
N THR A 32 17.91 -9.39 9.16
CA THR A 32 17.08 -8.96 10.28
C THR A 32 16.04 -10.06 10.52
N HIS A 33 16.14 -10.72 11.68
CA HIS A 33 15.31 -11.90 11.98
C HIS A 33 13.85 -11.47 12.15
N GLY A 34 13.08 -11.52 11.07
CA GLY A 34 11.62 -11.68 11.12
C GLY A 34 11.29 -13.15 11.46
N ALA A 35 10.18 -13.38 12.16
CA ALA A 35 9.70 -14.72 12.43
C ALA A 35 9.47 -15.48 11.11
N PRO A 36 9.76 -16.80 11.02
CA PRO A 36 9.47 -17.57 9.83
C PRO A 36 7.96 -17.57 9.61
N THR A 37 7.50 -16.95 8.53
CA THR A 37 6.13 -17.10 8.07
C THR A 37 6.06 -18.38 7.25
N ASP A 38 5.32 -19.37 7.75
CA ASP A 38 4.79 -20.43 6.90
C ASP A 38 3.94 -19.78 5.82
N GLY A 39 4.51 -19.64 4.62
CA GLY A 39 3.89 -19.01 3.45
C GLY A 39 4.53 -17.68 3.03
N GLU A 40 4.53 -17.45 1.71
CA GLU A 40 4.96 -16.20 1.07
C GLU A 40 4.15 -15.00 1.60
N ALA A 41 4.84 -13.94 2.06
CA ALA A 41 4.19 -12.78 2.63
C ALA A 41 3.66 -11.86 1.50
N ARG A 42 2.41 -12.09 1.10
CA ARG A 42 1.70 -11.26 0.11
C ARG A 42 1.31 -9.92 0.70
N ARG A 43 1.74 -8.83 0.06
CA ARG A 43 1.58 -7.44 0.52
C ARG A 43 0.96 -6.57 -0.56
N MET A 44 0.47 -5.41 -0.13
CA MET A 44 -0.12 -4.39 -0.98
C MET A 44 0.34 -2.99 -0.54
N VAL A 45 0.70 -2.16 -1.51
CA VAL A 45 0.95 -0.73 -1.33
C VAL A 45 0.06 0.05 -2.31
N ALA A 46 -0.64 1.07 -1.85
CA ALA A 46 -1.38 1.99 -2.71
C ALA A 46 -0.90 3.44 -2.51
N ILE A 47 -0.53 4.10 -3.59
CA ILE A 47 -0.01 5.46 -3.62
C ILE A 47 -0.92 6.32 -4.50
N CYS A 48 -1.42 7.43 -3.98
CA CYS A 48 -2.21 8.39 -4.75
C CYS A 48 -1.43 9.69 -4.95
N ALA A 49 -1.34 10.18 -6.19
CA ALA A 49 -0.98 11.55 -6.54
C ALA A 49 -2.26 12.41 -6.56
N PRO A 50 -2.56 13.18 -5.49
CA PRO A 50 -3.88 13.77 -5.29
C PRO A 50 -4.21 14.92 -6.26
N LEU A 51 -3.20 15.53 -6.88
CA LEU A 51 -3.37 16.62 -7.85
C LEU A 51 -3.45 16.16 -9.31
N GLY A 52 -3.50 14.84 -9.56
CA GLY A 52 -3.46 14.31 -10.92
C GLY A 52 -2.04 14.11 -11.44
N ILE A 53 -1.95 13.54 -12.64
CA ILE A 53 -0.74 13.45 -13.45
C ILE A 53 -1.10 13.92 -14.86
N HIS A 54 -0.24 14.68 -15.51
CA HIS A 54 -0.44 15.07 -16.91
C HIS A 54 -0.35 13.85 -17.83
N THR A 55 -1.51 13.24 -18.11
CA THR A 55 -1.63 11.97 -18.84
C THR A 55 -0.94 11.92 -20.21
N PRO A 56 -0.86 13.00 -21.01
CA PRO A 56 -0.07 13.00 -22.25
C PRO A 56 1.43 12.67 -22.07
N HIS A 57 1.99 12.92 -20.89
CA HIS A 57 3.37 12.56 -20.57
C HIS A 57 3.50 11.18 -19.88
N LEU A 58 2.37 10.54 -19.53
CA LEU A 58 2.33 9.22 -18.89
C LEU A 58 1.94 8.11 -19.87
N PHE A 59 0.84 8.26 -20.60
CA PHE A 59 0.26 7.18 -21.40
C PHE A 59 0.99 7.02 -22.73
N PRO A 60 1.56 5.84 -23.03
CA PRO A 60 2.10 5.56 -24.35
C PRO A 60 1.01 5.56 -25.42
N GLU A 61 1.36 5.91 -26.66
CA GLU A 61 0.40 5.87 -27.78
C GLU A 61 0.01 4.43 -28.16
N LYS A 62 0.96 3.49 -28.11
CA LYS A 62 0.75 2.09 -28.46
C LYS A 62 0.39 1.26 -27.24
N ALA A 63 -0.58 0.36 -27.39
CA ALA A 63 -0.87 -0.68 -26.41
C ALA A 63 0.11 -1.88 -26.53
N GLY A 64 0.14 -2.76 -25.54
CA GLY A 64 0.96 -3.97 -25.55
C GLY A 64 2.36 -3.75 -25.00
N LYS A 65 3.31 -4.64 -25.29
CA LYS A 65 4.67 -4.64 -24.71
C LYS A 65 5.66 -3.71 -25.42
N ASP A 66 5.43 -3.47 -26.71
CA ASP A 66 6.33 -2.73 -27.59
C ASP A 66 6.06 -1.21 -27.59
N TYR A 67 5.51 -0.69 -26.50
CA TYR A 67 5.23 0.75 -26.37
C TYR A 67 6.52 1.55 -26.15
N GLU A 68 6.57 2.75 -26.72
CA GLU A 68 7.67 3.69 -26.48
C GLU A 68 7.50 4.38 -25.13
N ALA A 69 8.60 4.51 -24.38
CA ALA A 69 8.57 5.16 -23.08
C ALA A 69 8.21 6.64 -23.23
N THR A 70 7.17 7.07 -22.52
CA THR A 70 6.79 8.47 -22.39
C THR A 70 7.68 9.18 -21.35
N PRO A 71 7.70 10.53 -21.31
CA PRO A 71 8.59 11.27 -20.42
C PRO A 71 8.51 10.88 -18.95
N TYR A 72 7.32 10.50 -18.45
CA TYR A 72 7.12 10.08 -17.06
C TYR A 72 7.45 8.60 -16.82
N LEU A 73 7.57 7.79 -17.87
CA LEU A 73 8.00 6.40 -17.79
C LEU A 73 9.51 6.24 -18.00
N GLU A 74 10.22 7.28 -18.48
CA GLU A 74 11.69 7.27 -18.60
C GLU A 74 12.39 6.84 -17.29
N PRO A 75 12.05 7.37 -16.10
CA PRO A 75 12.73 6.99 -14.87
C PRO A 75 12.49 5.52 -14.47
N LEU A 76 11.40 4.90 -14.95
CA LEU A 76 11.03 3.52 -14.62
C LEU A 76 11.64 2.48 -15.58
N GLN A 77 12.32 2.89 -16.65
CA GLN A 77 12.88 1.93 -17.62
C GLN A 77 13.82 0.86 -17.01
N PRO A 78 14.60 1.10 -15.94
CA PRO A 78 15.41 0.06 -15.30
C PRO A 78 14.60 -1.14 -14.77
N ILE A 79 13.29 -0.98 -14.58
CA ILE A 79 12.37 -2.00 -14.04
C ILE A 79 11.17 -2.22 -14.96
N ARG A 80 11.33 -2.00 -16.27
CA ARG A 80 10.26 -2.10 -17.28
C ARG A 80 9.42 -3.37 -17.17
N ASP A 81 10.05 -4.52 -16.93
CA ASP A 81 9.36 -5.82 -16.83
C ASP A 81 8.66 -6.05 -15.49
N LYS A 82 8.66 -5.07 -14.58
CA LYS A 82 8.07 -5.16 -13.24
C LYS A 82 6.87 -4.23 -13.04
N PHE A 83 6.47 -3.47 -14.06
CA PHE A 83 5.26 -2.65 -14.01
C PHE A 83 4.46 -2.69 -15.32
N SER A 84 3.21 -2.26 -15.23
CA SER A 84 2.33 -1.98 -16.36
C SER A 84 1.70 -0.60 -16.17
N VAL A 85 1.62 0.18 -17.26
CA VAL A 85 0.83 1.40 -17.32
C VAL A 85 -0.55 1.07 -17.86
N ILE A 86 -1.59 1.68 -17.30
CA ILE A 86 -2.98 1.33 -17.62
C ILE A 86 -3.77 2.60 -17.92
N SER A 87 -4.35 2.68 -19.11
CA SER A 87 -5.24 3.77 -19.53
C SER A 87 -6.66 3.26 -19.70
N GLY A 88 -7.63 4.16 -19.60
CA GLY A 88 -9.05 3.89 -19.81
C GLY A 88 -9.78 3.37 -18.57
N LEU A 89 -9.13 3.34 -17.39
CA LEU A 89 -9.80 3.00 -16.13
C LEU A 89 -10.54 4.20 -15.54
N MET A 90 -11.63 3.95 -14.83
CA MET A 90 -12.33 4.97 -14.02
C MET A 90 -13.10 4.33 -12.88
N HIS A 91 -13.58 5.11 -11.91
CA HIS A 91 -14.61 4.63 -10.98
C HIS A 91 -15.99 5.06 -11.49
N PRO A 92 -16.92 4.13 -11.76
CA PRO A 92 -18.27 4.47 -12.17
C PRO A 92 -18.95 5.41 -11.16
N MET A 93 -19.61 6.46 -11.67
CA MET A 93 -20.38 7.43 -10.88
C MET A 93 -19.57 8.22 -9.84
N VAL A 94 -18.23 8.18 -9.88
CA VAL A 94 -17.39 9.07 -9.06
C VAL A 94 -17.28 10.42 -9.77
N ASP A 95 -18.13 11.35 -9.34
CA ASP A 95 -18.11 12.76 -9.74
C ASP A 95 -17.40 13.64 -8.68
N GLY A 96 -17.43 14.96 -8.85
CA GLY A 96 -17.08 15.90 -7.77
C GLY A 96 -15.67 16.49 -7.80
N GLY A 97 -14.94 16.31 -8.92
CA GLY A 97 -13.65 16.95 -9.15
C GLY A 97 -12.65 16.63 -8.04
N HIS A 98 -12.19 17.64 -7.28
CA HIS A 98 -11.32 17.45 -6.12
C HIS A 98 -11.91 16.49 -5.07
N SER A 99 -13.23 16.47 -4.88
CA SER A 99 -13.86 15.58 -3.90
C SER A 99 -13.73 14.10 -4.25
N ALA A 100 -13.46 13.75 -5.52
CA ALA A 100 -13.26 12.38 -5.98
C ALA A 100 -12.10 11.66 -5.28
N GLU A 101 -11.17 12.43 -4.69
CA GLU A 101 -10.08 11.91 -3.87
C GLU A 101 -10.56 10.99 -2.74
N LYS A 102 -11.73 11.28 -2.15
CA LYS A 102 -12.35 10.46 -1.11
C LYS A 102 -12.65 9.04 -1.61
N SER A 103 -12.82 8.87 -2.92
CA SER A 103 -13.28 7.64 -3.54
C SER A 103 -12.18 6.84 -4.21
N PHE A 104 -10.91 7.27 -4.17
CA PHE A 104 -9.82 6.60 -4.89
C PHE A 104 -9.71 5.11 -4.52
N LEU A 105 -9.69 4.77 -3.23
CA LEU A 105 -9.60 3.38 -2.76
C LEU A 105 -10.95 2.73 -2.42
N THR A 106 -12.07 3.47 -2.51
CA THR A 106 -13.41 2.97 -2.13
C THR A 106 -14.29 2.74 -3.35
N GLY A 107 -14.10 3.51 -4.42
CA GLY A 107 -15.01 3.58 -5.57
C GLY A 107 -16.40 4.15 -5.22
N ALA A 108 -16.56 4.81 -4.06
CA ALA A 108 -17.86 5.31 -3.62
C ALA A 108 -18.37 6.43 -4.53
N ALA A 109 -19.57 6.25 -5.08
CA ALA A 109 -20.18 7.17 -6.02
C ALA A 109 -20.50 8.54 -5.40
N HIS A 110 -20.54 9.56 -6.26
CA HIS A 110 -21.01 10.91 -5.97
C HIS A 110 -20.34 11.68 -4.81
N PRO A 111 -19.00 11.68 -4.67
CA PRO A 111 -18.33 12.33 -3.54
C PRO A 111 -18.41 13.86 -3.52
N GLY A 112 -18.89 14.49 -4.60
CA GLY A 112 -19.21 15.91 -4.64
C GLY A 112 -20.55 16.30 -4.00
N GLN A 113 -21.42 15.34 -3.70
CA GLN A 113 -22.76 15.64 -3.16
C GLN A 113 -22.72 15.90 -1.64
N PRO A 114 -23.54 16.83 -1.12
CA PRO A 114 -23.61 17.11 0.32
C PRO A 114 -24.03 15.90 1.18
N SER A 115 -24.82 14.98 0.60
CA SER A 115 -25.28 13.75 1.24
C SER A 115 -24.29 12.59 1.14
N PHE A 116 -23.11 12.80 0.55
CA PHE A 116 -22.13 11.75 0.32
C PHE A 116 -21.78 11.02 1.62
N ARG A 117 -21.81 9.69 1.54
CA ARG A 117 -21.27 8.79 2.56
C ARG A 117 -20.28 7.88 1.88
N ASN A 118 -19.08 7.80 2.44
CA ASN A 118 -18.06 6.90 1.92
C ASN A 118 -18.33 5.45 2.34
N THR A 119 -17.55 4.54 1.78
CA THR A 119 -17.58 3.11 2.11
C THR A 119 -16.19 2.64 2.55
N ILE A 120 -16.07 1.34 2.87
CA ILE A 120 -14.78 0.72 3.18
C ILE A 120 -13.78 0.93 2.03
N SER A 121 -12.54 1.29 2.36
CA SER A 121 -11.46 1.33 1.39
C SER A 121 -10.79 -0.04 1.22
N LEU A 122 -10.13 -0.23 0.07
CA LEU A 122 -9.45 -1.47 -0.30
C LEU A 122 -8.51 -2.00 0.79
N ASP A 123 -7.67 -1.13 1.34
CA ASP A 123 -6.73 -1.45 2.41
C ASP A 123 -7.44 -1.87 3.69
N GLN A 124 -8.55 -1.23 4.06
CA GLN A 124 -9.30 -1.59 5.27
C GLN A 124 -10.08 -2.89 5.09
N PHE A 125 -10.62 -3.12 3.89
CA PHE A 125 -11.24 -4.40 3.55
C PHE A 125 -10.25 -5.56 3.65
N ALA A 126 -9.02 -5.37 3.18
CA ALA A 126 -7.93 -6.33 3.34
C ALA A 126 -7.50 -6.44 4.82
N ALA A 127 -7.38 -5.33 5.55
CA ALA A 127 -6.92 -5.31 6.94
C ALA A 127 -7.85 -6.06 7.89
N GLU A 128 -9.17 -6.02 7.65
CA GLU A 128 -10.13 -6.84 8.39
C GLU A 128 -9.86 -8.35 8.27
N ARG A 129 -9.29 -8.80 7.14
CA ARG A 129 -9.06 -10.22 6.83
C ARG A 129 -7.64 -10.68 7.13
N ILE A 130 -6.63 -9.89 6.80
CA ILE A 130 -5.22 -10.30 6.95
C ILE A 130 -4.43 -9.47 7.94
N GLY A 131 -4.98 -8.38 8.50
CA GLY A 131 -4.23 -7.47 9.36
C GLY A 131 -3.71 -8.12 10.65
N HIS A 132 -4.34 -9.21 11.09
CA HIS A 132 -3.89 -10.01 12.24
C HIS A 132 -2.64 -10.87 11.96
N LYS A 133 -2.20 -10.98 10.69
CA LYS A 133 -0.96 -11.69 10.30
C LYS A 133 0.31 -10.89 10.61
N THR A 134 0.20 -9.60 10.92
CA THR A 134 1.33 -8.74 11.28
C THR A 134 1.04 -7.91 12.52
N ARG A 135 2.08 -7.34 13.15
CA ARG A 135 1.93 -6.49 14.33
C ARG A 135 1.06 -5.26 14.06
N PHE A 136 1.25 -4.64 12.90
CA PHE A 136 0.45 -3.50 12.47
C PHE A 136 -0.51 -3.96 11.36
N PRO A 137 -1.84 -3.88 11.58
CA PRO A 137 -2.82 -4.34 10.60
C PRO A 137 -2.72 -3.64 9.25
N PHE A 138 -2.37 -2.35 9.26
CA PHE A 138 -2.08 -1.53 8.08
C PHE A 138 -1.28 -0.29 8.52
N LEU A 139 -0.73 0.45 7.55
CA LEU A 139 -0.20 1.81 7.75
C LEU A 139 -0.89 2.79 6.79
N SER A 140 -1.45 3.87 7.35
CA SER A 140 -2.00 5.00 6.59
C SER A 140 -1.04 6.18 6.70
N LEU A 141 -0.47 6.59 5.56
CA LEU A 141 0.61 7.56 5.46
C LEU A 141 0.22 8.74 4.57
N SER A 142 0.83 9.89 4.83
CA SER A 142 0.56 11.14 4.11
C SER A 142 1.83 11.93 3.80
N GLY A 143 1.93 12.44 2.58
CA GLY A 143 2.90 13.45 2.16
C GLY A 143 2.55 14.87 2.62
N GLY A 144 1.44 15.06 3.34
CA GLY A 144 1.00 16.36 3.87
C GLY A 144 -0.47 16.72 3.58
N ASN A 145 -1.21 15.85 2.88
CA ASN A 145 -2.57 16.14 2.39
C ASN A 145 -3.67 15.29 3.04
N GLY A 146 -3.47 14.82 4.27
CA GLY A 146 -4.42 13.91 4.92
C GLY A 146 -4.33 12.47 4.40
N GLY A 147 -5.36 11.66 4.65
CA GLY A 147 -5.38 10.23 4.33
C GLY A 147 -6.37 9.87 3.21
N MET A 148 -6.41 8.57 2.88
CA MET A 148 -7.36 7.99 1.91
C MET A 148 -7.96 6.65 2.35
N SER A 149 -7.68 6.23 3.59
CA SER A 149 -8.21 4.99 4.17
C SER A 149 -9.53 5.28 4.88
N TYR A 150 -10.55 4.47 4.62
CA TYR A 150 -11.89 4.65 5.17
C TYR A 150 -12.36 3.36 5.84
N THR A 151 -12.90 3.49 7.05
CA THR A 151 -13.50 2.38 7.78
C THR A 151 -14.71 1.81 7.03
N ARG A 152 -15.21 0.66 7.48
CA ARG A 152 -16.47 0.08 6.97
C ARG A 152 -17.67 1.03 7.02
N SER A 153 -17.71 1.92 8.00
CA SER A 153 -18.75 2.95 8.15
C SER A 153 -18.48 4.23 7.34
N GLY A 154 -17.44 4.26 6.51
CA GLY A 154 -17.10 5.41 5.67
C GLY A 154 -16.39 6.55 6.40
N VAL A 155 -15.82 6.29 7.58
CA VAL A 155 -15.09 7.30 8.37
C VAL A 155 -13.64 7.33 7.93
N LEU A 156 -13.12 8.53 7.65
CA LEU A 156 -11.71 8.73 7.28
C LEU A 156 -10.80 8.34 8.46
N ILE A 157 -9.82 7.50 8.18
CA ILE A 157 -8.77 7.14 9.11
C ILE A 157 -7.62 8.16 8.97
N PRO A 158 -7.19 8.81 10.07
CA PRO A 158 -6.05 9.72 10.04
C PRO A 158 -4.79 9.05 9.49
N ALA A 159 -4.05 9.78 8.67
CA ALA A 159 -2.77 9.34 8.14
C ALA A 159 -1.62 10.02 8.88
N GLU A 160 -0.54 9.29 9.13
CA GLU A 160 0.68 9.85 9.73
C GLU A 160 1.59 10.42 8.64
N SER A 161 2.10 11.64 8.87
CA SER A 161 2.93 12.36 7.90
C SER A 161 4.37 12.57 8.37
N ARG A 162 4.69 12.17 9.61
CA ARG A 162 6.04 12.29 10.19
C ARG A 162 6.76 10.94 10.13
N PRO A 163 7.77 10.78 9.25
CA PRO A 163 8.59 9.57 9.18
C PRO A 163 9.19 9.17 10.54
N SER A 164 9.59 10.13 11.37
CA SER A 164 10.15 9.86 12.70
C SER A 164 9.19 9.10 13.62
N ARG A 165 7.89 9.47 13.60
CA ARG A 165 6.85 8.83 14.40
C ARG A 165 6.53 7.43 13.91
N VAL A 166 6.46 7.25 12.59
CA VAL A 166 6.23 5.93 12.00
C VAL A 166 7.42 5.02 12.32
N PHE A 167 8.67 5.50 12.20
CA PHE A 167 9.86 4.73 12.58
C PHE A 167 9.83 4.32 14.06
N GLN A 168 9.53 5.27 14.96
CA GLN A 168 9.39 4.99 16.39
C GLN A 168 8.30 3.94 16.64
N GLN A 169 7.14 4.08 15.99
CA GLN A 169 6.05 3.13 16.09
C GLN A 169 6.47 1.73 15.65
N LEU A 170 7.21 1.60 14.54
CA LEU A 170 7.57 0.30 13.97
C LEU A 170 8.74 -0.40 14.69
N PHE A 171 9.79 0.35 15.06
CA PHE A 171 11.08 -0.22 15.43
C PHE A 171 11.56 0.10 16.84
N MET A 172 11.04 1.15 17.48
CA MET A 172 11.43 1.47 18.85
C MET A 172 10.51 0.78 19.86
N GLU A 173 11.11 0.16 20.87
CA GLU A 173 10.35 -0.37 21.99
C GLU A 173 9.64 0.78 22.73
N GLY A 174 8.32 0.63 22.93
CA GLY A 174 7.57 1.59 23.73
C GLY A 174 8.04 1.56 25.19
N SER A 175 7.85 2.67 25.90
CA SER A 175 8.03 2.72 27.34
C SER A 175 7.17 1.67 28.05
N ALA A 176 7.55 1.31 29.29
CA ALA A 176 6.79 0.33 30.07
C ALA A 176 5.32 0.74 30.26
N SER A 177 5.04 2.05 30.37
CA SER A 177 3.69 2.60 30.46
C SER A 177 2.91 2.47 29.16
N GLU A 178 3.52 2.72 28.00
CA GLU A 178 2.88 2.54 26.70
C GLU A 178 2.53 1.09 26.42
N LYS A 179 3.44 0.16 26.73
CA LYS A 179 3.19 -1.29 26.65
C LYS A 179 2.04 -1.72 27.58
N ALA A 180 2.05 -1.23 28.82
CA ALA A 180 0.97 -1.52 29.78
C ALA A 180 -0.38 -0.96 29.32
N ALA A 181 -0.40 0.25 28.75
CA ALA A 181 -1.62 0.87 28.21
C ALA A 181 -2.15 0.11 26.98
N GLN A 182 -1.26 -0.35 26.09
CA GLN A 182 -1.63 -1.19 24.96
C GLN A 182 -2.24 -2.52 25.43
N MET A 183 -1.60 -3.19 26.39
CA MET A 183 -2.12 -4.43 26.94
C MET A 183 -3.45 -4.26 27.64
N ARG A 184 -3.63 -3.14 28.37
CA ARG A 184 -4.91 -2.82 29.01
C ARG A 184 -6.03 -2.68 27.98
N ARG A 185 -5.80 -1.95 26.88
CA ARG A 185 -6.79 -1.80 25.79
C ARG A 185 -7.18 -3.14 25.17
N ILE A 186 -6.22 -4.05 24.98
CA ILE A 186 -6.51 -5.39 24.44
C ILE A 186 -7.40 -6.18 25.41
N LYS A 187 -7.07 -6.17 26.71
CA LYS A 187 -7.85 -6.85 27.76
C LYS A 187 -9.25 -6.27 27.95
N ASP A 188 -9.37 -4.94 27.91
CA ASP A 188 -10.67 -4.24 27.98
C ASP A 188 -11.53 -4.64 26.76
N GLY A 189 -10.93 -4.70 25.56
CA GLY A 189 -11.59 -5.18 24.35
C GLY A 189 -12.08 -6.62 24.46
N GLN A 190 -11.25 -7.54 24.94
CA GLN A 190 -11.63 -8.95 25.16
C GLN A 190 -12.81 -9.03 26.14
N SER A 191 -12.76 -8.27 27.24
CA SER A 191 -13.82 -8.23 28.25
C SER A 191 -15.16 -7.70 27.69
N ILE A 192 -15.12 -6.70 26.81
CA ILE A 192 -16.31 -6.18 26.12
C ILE A 192 -16.92 -7.25 25.22
N LEU A 193 -16.09 -7.98 24.46
CA LEU A 193 -16.58 -9.05 23.59
C LEU A 193 -17.18 -10.21 24.37
N ASP A 194 -16.60 -10.59 25.50
CA ASP A 194 -17.16 -11.60 26.40
C ASP A 194 -18.56 -11.21 26.89
N LEU A 195 -18.73 -9.95 27.31
CA LEU A 195 -20.03 -9.41 27.75
C LEU A 195 -21.06 -9.42 26.62
N VAL A 196 -20.67 -8.95 25.44
CA VAL A 196 -21.52 -8.90 24.25
C VAL A 196 -21.90 -10.33 23.81
N GLY A 197 -20.94 -11.25 23.72
CA GLY A 197 -21.19 -12.65 23.38
C GLY A 197 -22.13 -13.34 24.37
N ALA A 198 -21.99 -13.06 25.67
CA ALA A 198 -22.89 -13.59 26.70
C ALA A 198 -24.32 -13.02 26.60
N GLN A 199 -24.49 -11.76 26.18
CA GLN A 199 -25.80 -11.16 25.93
C GLN A 199 -26.44 -11.73 24.67
N THR A 200 -25.70 -11.83 23.57
CA THR A 200 -26.22 -12.32 22.29
C THR A 200 -26.64 -13.79 22.36
N ARG A 201 -25.91 -14.64 23.10
CA ARG A 201 -26.32 -16.05 23.35
C ARG A 201 -27.69 -16.17 24.04
N ARG A 202 -28.06 -15.21 24.92
CA ARG A 202 -29.39 -15.19 25.56
C ARG A 202 -30.50 -14.75 24.62
N ILE A 203 -30.17 -13.96 23.59
CA ILE A 203 -31.12 -13.52 22.57
C ILE A 203 -31.36 -14.66 21.58
N GLN A 204 -30.31 -15.37 21.15
CA GLN A 204 -30.37 -16.50 20.23
C GLN A 204 -31.36 -17.59 20.68
N SER A 205 -31.44 -17.86 21.99
CA SER A 205 -32.39 -18.83 22.55
C SER A 205 -33.87 -18.39 22.48
N ARG A 206 -34.13 -17.15 22.06
CA ARG A 206 -35.46 -16.53 21.99
C ARG A 206 -35.81 -16.00 20.59
N THR A 207 -34.98 -16.24 19.58
CA THR A 207 -35.17 -15.66 18.23
C THR A 207 -35.78 -16.66 17.24
N SER A 208 -36.46 -16.13 16.21
CA SER A 208 -37.10 -16.93 15.16
C SER A 208 -36.06 -17.63 14.27
N ARG A 209 -36.47 -18.67 13.52
CA ARG A 209 -35.59 -19.36 12.55
C ARG A 209 -35.05 -18.44 11.46
N GLU A 210 -35.78 -17.38 11.11
CA GLU A 210 -35.39 -16.42 10.07
C GLU A 210 -34.26 -15.50 10.55
N ASP A 211 -34.25 -15.16 11.84
CA ASP A 211 -33.21 -14.32 12.46
C ASP A 211 -31.95 -15.10 12.84
N GLN A 212 -32.01 -16.45 12.88
CA GLN A 212 -30.87 -17.29 13.25
C GLN A 212 -29.68 -17.11 12.29
N GLN A 213 -29.92 -16.99 10.98
CA GLN A 213 -28.84 -16.76 10.02
C GLN A 213 -28.11 -15.43 10.26
N THR A 214 -28.84 -14.36 10.57
CA THR A 214 -28.25 -13.05 10.88
C THR A 214 -27.43 -13.11 12.17
N LEU A 215 -27.93 -13.81 13.19
CA LEU A 215 -27.19 -14.02 14.44
C LEU A 215 -25.94 -14.87 14.23
N ASP A 216 -25.99 -15.90 13.38
CA ASP A 216 -24.82 -16.74 13.08
C ASP A 216 -23.71 -15.93 12.37
N GLN A 217 -24.07 -15.04 11.43
CA GLN A 217 -23.12 -14.10 10.82
C GLN A 217 -22.51 -13.15 11.86
N TYR A 218 -23.33 -12.64 12.77
CA TYR A 218 -22.88 -11.79 13.86
C TYR A 218 -21.90 -12.53 14.79
N PHE A 219 -22.23 -13.76 15.21
CA PHE A 219 -21.34 -14.57 16.06
C PHE A 219 -20.02 -14.90 15.38
N THR A 220 -20.06 -15.19 14.08
CA THR A 220 -18.85 -15.39 13.27
C THR A 220 -17.97 -14.12 13.32
N SER A 221 -18.56 -12.94 13.10
CA SER A 221 -17.85 -11.66 13.16
C SER A 221 -17.27 -11.34 14.55
N VAL A 222 -18.00 -11.66 15.63
CA VAL A 222 -17.51 -11.50 17.01
C VAL A 222 -16.32 -12.42 17.27
N ARG A 223 -16.40 -13.68 16.86
CA ARG A 223 -15.32 -14.66 17.03
C ARG A 223 -14.06 -14.26 16.26
N GLU A 224 -14.20 -13.79 15.03
CA GLU A 224 -13.08 -13.25 14.25
C GLU A 224 -12.41 -12.08 14.98
N LEU A 225 -13.19 -11.20 15.62
CA LEU A 225 -12.67 -10.08 16.39
C LEU A 225 -11.96 -10.53 17.69
N GLU A 226 -12.47 -11.54 18.38
CA GLU A 226 -11.81 -12.16 19.54
C GLU A 226 -10.44 -12.74 19.14
N GLU A 227 -10.39 -13.52 18.06
CA GLU A 227 -9.14 -14.09 17.51
C GLU A 227 -8.12 -12.99 17.15
N ARG A 228 -8.59 -11.86 16.62
CA ARG A 228 -7.76 -10.68 16.35
C ARG A 228 -7.17 -10.08 17.62
N LEU A 229 -7.93 -9.98 18.70
CA LEU A 229 -7.44 -9.45 19.98
C LEU A 229 -6.40 -10.38 20.62
N VAL A 230 -6.61 -11.70 20.54
CA VAL A 230 -5.61 -12.70 20.99
C VAL A 230 -4.31 -12.56 20.20
N ARG A 231 -4.38 -12.44 18.87
CA ARG A 231 -3.21 -12.19 18.01
C ARG A 231 -2.53 -10.86 18.35
N ALA A 232 -3.30 -9.81 18.66
CA ALA A 232 -2.76 -8.51 19.05
C ALA A 232 -1.99 -8.57 20.38
N GLU A 233 -2.46 -9.37 21.34
CA GLU A 233 -1.75 -9.63 22.59
C GLU A 233 -0.41 -10.35 22.35
N ASP A 234 -0.40 -11.39 21.53
CA ASP A 234 0.82 -12.11 21.14
C ASP A 234 1.82 -11.16 20.47
N TRP A 235 1.37 -10.36 19.49
CA TRP A 235 2.21 -9.35 18.86
C TRP A 235 2.76 -8.32 19.86
N ALA A 236 1.98 -7.88 20.84
CA ALA A 236 2.43 -6.91 21.84
C ALA A 236 3.57 -7.47 22.72
N GLN A 237 3.64 -8.79 22.93
CA GLN A 237 4.68 -9.44 23.73
C GLN A 237 5.93 -9.80 22.93
N ARG A 238 5.81 -10.03 21.63
CA ARG A 238 6.96 -10.26 20.74
C ARG A 238 7.86 -9.00 20.72
N PRO A 239 9.18 -9.13 20.59
CA PRO A 239 10.05 -7.98 20.33
C PRO A 239 9.74 -7.35 18.97
N LYS A 240 9.95 -6.05 18.83
CA LYS A 240 9.92 -5.39 17.52
C LYS A 240 11.14 -5.80 16.68
N PRO A 241 11.03 -5.77 15.34
CA PRO A 241 12.18 -6.05 14.49
C PRO A 241 13.27 -5.00 14.68
N THR A 242 14.53 -5.44 14.69
CA THR A 242 15.69 -4.55 14.72
C THR A 242 16.12 -4.22 13.30
N VAL A 243 16.45 -2.94 13.06
CA VAL A 243 16.92 -2.44 11.77
C VAL A 243 18.23 -1.69 11.97
N ASP A 244 19.17 -1.83 11.05
CA ASP A 244 20.45 -1.10 11.05
C ASP A 244 20.31 0.28 10.39
N GLN A 245 19.26 1.00 10.77
CA GLN A 245 18.93 2.32 10.25
C GLN A 245 18.68 3.26 11.41
N LYS A 246 19.23 4.47 11.33
CA LYS A 246 18.97 5.51 12.31
C LYS A 246 17.54 6.04 12.15
N PRO A 247 16.89 6.48 13.23
CA PRO A 247 15.60 7.16 13.12
C PRO A 247 15.72 8.37 12.18
N PRO A 248 14.79 8.54 11.23
CA PRO A 248 14.83 9.65 10.30
C PRO A 248 14.54 10.97 11.04
N THR A 249 15.19 12.04 10.59
CA THR A 249 14.85 13.41 11.00
C THR A 249 13.76 13.93 10.06
N ASP A 250 12.66 14.42 10.63
CA ASP A 250 11.58 15.00 9.82
C ASP A 250 12.06 16.27 9.12
N ILE A 251 11.68 16.42 7.84
CA ILE A 251 11.95 17.63 7.05
C ILE A 251 10.73 18.55 7.19
N GLU A 252 10.90 19.65 7.92
CA GLU A 252 9.81 20.61 8.20
C GLU A 252 9.46 21.46 6.96
N ASP A 253 10.43 21.77 6.10
CA ASP A 253 10.19 22.52 4.87
C ASP A 253 9.28 21.74 3.90
N ARG A 254 8.08 22.27 3.67
CA ARG A 254 7.07 21.68 2.78
C ARG A 254 7.46 21.79 1.30
N ALA A 255 8.28 22.76 0.93
CA ALA A 255 8.77 22.92 -0.45
C ALA A 255 9.77 21.80 -0.83
N ASN A 256 10.44 21.19 0.15
CA ASN A 256 11.27 20.00 -0.04
C ASN A 256 10.44 18.71 -0.06
N PHE A 257 9.50 18.60 -1.01
CA PHE A 257 8.68 17.39 -1.13
C PHE A 257 9.54 16.17 -1.52
N THR A 258 10.59 16.34 -2.32
CA THR A 258 11.51 15.26 -2.72
C THR A 258 12.06 14.52 -1.51
N GLY A 259 12.67 15.26 -0.57
CA GLY A 259 13.24 14.65 0.64
C GLY A 259 12.17 14.01 1.53
N ARG A 260 11.02 14.67 1.69
CA ARG A 260 9.91 14.18 2.52
C ARG A 260 9.33 12.88 1.97
N MET A 261 9.06 12.82 0.67
CA MET A 261 8.54 11.64 0.00
C MET A 261 9.56 10.51 0.01
N LYS A 262 10.84 10.80 -0.21
CA LYS A 262 11.91 9.80 -0.11
C LYS A 262 11.93 9.15 1.28
N LEU A 263 11.87 9.93 2.36
CA LEU A 263 11.84 9.38 3.72
C LEU A 263 10.63 8.47 3.97
N LEU A 264 9.46 8.82 3.45
CA LEU A 264 8.27 7.97 3.56
C LEU A 264 8.43 6.68 2.75
N LEU A 265 8.89 6.75 1.51
CA LEU A 265 9.09 5.56 0.65
C LEU A 265 10.18 4.62 1.19
N ASP A 266 11.29 5.16 1.70
CA ASP A 266 12.34 4.37 2.35
C ASP A 266 11.79 3.64 3.59
N LEU A 267 10.93 4.30 4.37
CA LEU A 267 10.30 3.72 5.55
C LEU A 267 9.24 2.66 5.20
N ILE A 268 8.50 2.85 4.10
CA ILE A 268 7.58 1.84 3.55
C ILE A 268 8.38 0.59 3.15
N ALA A 269 9.50 0.76 2.44
CA ALA A 269 10.35 -0.37 2.05
C ALA A 269 10.84 -1.15 3.28
N LEU A 270 11.26 -0.45 4.34
CA LEU A 270 11.68 -1.07 5.59
C LEU A 270 10.54 -1.81 6.30
N ALA A 271 9.36 -1.21 6.37
CA ALA A 271 8.18 -1.82 6.98
C ALA A 271 7.78 -3.14 6.29
N LEU A 272 7.88 -3.18 4.95
CA LEU A 272 7.64 -4.38 4.15
C LEU A 272 8.75 -5.41 4.35
N GLN A 273 10.02 -4.97 4.34
CA GLN A 273 11.19 -5.85 4.53
C GLN A 273 11.14 -6.62 5.85
N THR A 274 10.68 -5.98 6.92
CA THR A 274 10.61 -6.61 8.25
C THR A 274 9.26 -7.32 8.51
N ASP A 275 8.38 -7.41 7.51
CA ASP A 275 6.98 -7.85 7.64
C ASP A 275 6.23 -7.17 8.81
N SER A 276 6.53 -5.89 9.07
CA SER A 276 5.87 -5.13 10.16
C SER A 276 4.40 -4.91 9.85
N THR A 277 4.07 -4.74 8.58
CA THR A 277 2.72 -4.72 8.03
C THR A 277 2.73 -5.25 6.60
N ARG A 278 1.57 -5.69 6.10
CA ARG A 278 1.38 -6.11 4.70
C ARG A 278 0.53 -5.14 3.89
N LEU A 279 -0.01 -4.10 4.51
CA LEU A 279 -0.97 -3.19 3.89
C LEU A 279 -0.55 -1.75 4.17
N ILE A 280 -0.19 -1.02 3.12
CA ILE A 280 0.28 0.36 3.26
C ILE A 280 -0.43 1.24 2.24
N THR A 281 -0.92 2.39 2.69
CA THR A 281 -1.45 3.43 1.81
C THR A 281 -0.69 4.73 2.02
N LEU A 282 -0.29 5.39 0.94
CA LEU A 282 0.37 6.69 0.97
C LEU A 282 -0.39 7.67 0.10
N LYS A 283 -0.92 8.74 0.71
CA LYS A 283 -1.38 9.90 -0.04
C LYS A 283 -0.20 10.82 -0.31
N GLY A 284 0.10 11.08 -1.57
CA GLY A 284 1.18 11.94 -1.99
C GLY A 284 1.02 13.40 -1.53
N PRO A 285 2.05 14.22 -1.76
CA PRO A 285 2.01 15.65 -1.49
C PRO A 285 1.18 16.36 -2.56
N GLY A 286 1.10 17.69 -2.47
CA GLY A 286 0.29 18.51 -3.36
C GLY A 286 -0.31 19.68 -2.60
N GLY A 287 0.24 20.87 -2.78
CA GLY A 287 -0.19 22.05 -2.05
C GLY A 287 0.15 23.31 -2.80
N ASN A 288 0.00 24.45 -2.15
CA ASN A 288 0.23 25.76 -2.78
C ASN A 288 1.70 26.18 -2.76
N GLU A 289 2.59 25.35 -2.23
CA GLU A 289 4.01 25.62 -2.16
C GLU A 289 4.65 25.62 -3.56
N VAL A 290 5.56 26.57 -3.78
CA VAL A 290 6.56 26.48 -4.85
C VAL A 290 7.58 25.46 -4.38
N VAL A 291 7.65 24.32 -5.05
CA VAL A 291 8.56 23.23 -4.64
C VAL A 291 10.01 23.58 -5.00
N ASN A 292 10.95 23.04 -4.22
CA ASN A 292 12.38 23.28 -4.39
C ASN A 292 12.98 22.50 -5.57
N LEU A 293 12.43 22.67 -6.78
CA LEU A 293 12.92 22.09 -8.02
C LEU A 293 13.29 23.21 -9.00
N ARG A 294 14.45 23.06 -9.65
CA ARG A 294 14.89 24.04 -10.66
C ARG A 294 13.91 24.06 -11.83
N GLY A 295 13.48 25.26 -12.21
CA GLY A 295 12.52 25.46 -13.30
C GLY A 295 11.06 25.45 -12.85
N VAL A 296 10.81 25.39 -11.54
CA VAL A 296 9.47 25.57 -10.95
C VAL A 296 9.46 26.87 -10.17
N ASP A 297 8.59 27.81 -10.55
CA ASP A 297 8.45 29.11 -9.90
C ASP A 297 7.02 29.42 -9.40
N ASP A 298 6.05 28.59 -9.77
CA ASP A 298 4.66 28.68 -9.33
C ASP A 298 4.27 27.54 -8.37
N GLY A 299 3.20 27.75 -7.59
CA GLY A 299 2.73 26.78 -6.61
C GLY A 299 2.20 25.52 -7.29
N TRP A 300 2.53 24.33 -6.78
CA TRP A 300 2.16 23.05 -7.41
C TRP A 300 0.66 22.92 -7.67
N HIS A 301 -0.19 23.28 -6.70
CA HIS A 301 -1.63 23.28 -6.90
C HIS A 301 -2.05 24.20 -8.05
N ASN A 302 -1.49 25.40 -8.16
CA ASN A 302 -1.80 26.34 -9.25
C ASN A 302 -1.32 25.82 -10.62
N LEU A 303 -0.19 25.11 -10.66
CA LEU A 303 0.32 24.43 -11.84
C LEU A 303 -0.63 23.30 -12.29
N SER A 304 -1.25 22.58 -11.36
CA SER A 304 -2.24 21.54 -11.69
C SER A 304 -3.46 22.11 -12.44
N HIS A 305 -3.84 23.37 -12.17
CA HIS A 305 -4.84 24.15 -12.93
C HIS A 305 -4.21 24.81 -14.17
N HIS A 306 -3.47 24.04 -14.97
CA HIS A 306 -2.65 24.57 -16.06
C HIS A 306 -3.46 25.27 -17.18
N GLY A 307 -4.75 24.97 -17.34
CA GLY A 307 -5.61 25.67 -18.32
C GLY A 307 -5.13 25.55 -19.77
N ARG A 308 -4.38 24.48 -20.07
CA ARG A 308 -3.63 24.26 -21.34
C ARG A 308 -2.51 25.26 -21.62
N SER A 309 -2.04 26.03 -20.62
CA SER A 309 -0.84 26.84 -20.74
C SER A 309 0.40 25.94 -20.90
N PRO A 310 1.18 26.08 -22.00
CA PRO A 310 2.41 25.31 -22.19
C PRO A 310 3.44 25.53 -21.07
N GLU A 311 3.59 26.77 -20.61
CA GLU A 311 4.51 27.14 -19.53
C GLU A 311 4.15 26.42 -18.21
N LYS A 312 2.88 26.44 -17.82
CA LYS A 312 2.44 25.73 -16.61
C LYS A 312 2.61 24.22 -16.73
N ILE A 313 2.35 23.66 -17.92
CA ILE A 313 2.54 22.22 -18.18
C ILE A 313 4.02 21.84 -18.08
N GLU A 314 4.92 22.66 -18.59
CA GLU A 314 6.37 22.41 -18.52
C GLU A 314 6.86 22.38 -17.06
N GLN A 315 6.44 23.36 -16.25
CA GLN A 315 6.77 23.36 -14.82
C GLN A 315 6.13 22.20 -14.06
N LEU A 316 4.84 21.91 -14.31
CA LEU A 316 4.15 20.76 -13.72
C LEU A 316 4.86 19.45 -14.05
N ALA A 317 5.35 19.32 -15.28
CA ALA A 317 6.07 18.13 -15.73
C ALA A 317 7.39 17.90 -15.00
N ILE A 318 8.07 18.96 -14.54
CA ILE A 318 9.26 18.83 -13.70
C ILE A 318 8.90 18.16 -12.36
N ILE A 319 7.78 18.58 -11.75
CA ILE A 319 7.31 18.04 -10.47
C ILE A 319 6.86 16.58 -10.63
N GLU A 320 6.00 16.30 -11.60
CA GLU A 320 5.45 14.96 -11.83
C GLU A 320 6.55 13.96 -12.25
N LYS A 321 7.54 14.40 -13.04
CA LYS A 321 8.70 13.55 -13.39
C LYS A 321 9.55 13.21 -12.16
N GLU A 322 9.68 14.13 -11.22
CA GLU A 322 10.37 13.89 -9.95
C GLU A 322 9.60 12.90 -9.05
N GLU A 323 8.27 12.97 -9.00
CA GLU A 323 7.44 11.95 -8.34
C GLU A 323 7.65 10.56 -8.96
N MET A 324 7.70 10.48 -10.29
CA MET A 324 7.93 9.21 -11.00
C MET A 324 9.35 8.68 -10.81
N ARG A 325 10.35 9.56 -10.67
CA ARG A 325 11.72 9.17 -10.29
C ARG A 325 11.74 8.55 -8.89
N LEU A 326 11.12 9.18 -7.90
CA LEU A 326 11.03 8.65 -6.53
C LEU A 326 10.27 7.33 -6.48
N PHE A 327 9.18 7.21 -7.24
CA PHE A 327 8.44 5.96 -7.38
C PHE A 327 9.31 4.85 -8.00
N SER A 328 10.08 5.15 -9.04
CA SER A 328 11.04 4.22 -9.62
C SER A 328 12.10 3.75 -8.61
N GLU A 329 12.68 4.67 -7.84
CA GLU A 329 13.67 4.34 -6.80
C GLU A 329 13.08 3.44 -5.71
N PHE A 330 11.84 3.69 -5.31
CA PHE A 330 11.12 2.85 -4.37
C PHE A 330 10.95 1.42 -4.90
N LEU A 331 10.46 1.27 -6.14
CA LEU A 331 10.30 -0.05 -6.76
C LEU A 331 11.64 -0.78 -6.93
N GLN A 332 12.69 -0.07 -7.36
CA GLN A 332 14.05 -0.63 -7.45
C GLN A 332 14.57 -1.09 -6.07
N THR A 333 14.29 -0.32 -5.02
CA THR A 333 14.60 -0.72 -3.65
C THR A 333 13.90 -2.03 -3.29
N LEU A 334 12.58 -2.14 -3.53
CA LEU A 334 11.85 -3.37 -3.26
C LEU A 334 12.34 -4.57 -4.10
N GLU A 335 12.79 -4.35 -5.33
CA GLU A 335 13.36 -5.41 -6.18
C GLU A 335 14.73 -5.89 -5.68
N SER A 336 15.51 -4.99 -5.08
CA SER A 336 16.83 -5.32 -4.50
C SER A 336 16.72 -6.13 -3.21
N LEU A 337 15.66 -5.93 -2.43
CA LEU A 337 15.43 -6.61 -1.16
C LEU A 337 14.92 -8.03 -1.40
N ARG A 338 15.52 -9.03 -0.74
CA ARG A 338 15.18 -10.46 -0.91
C ARG A 338 14.39 -10.98 0.28
N GLU A 339 13.41 -11.82 -0.01
CA GLU A 339 12.64 -12.61 0.94
C GLU A 339 12.51 -14.04 0.39
N GLY A 340 13.37 -14.93 0.88
CA GLY A 340 13.60 -16.24 0.27
C GLY A 340 14.16 -16.10 -1.15
N GLU A 341 13.59 -16.84 -2.10
CA GLU A 341 14.02 -16.85 -3.51
C GLU A 341 13.53 -15.64 -4.33
N ARG A 342 12.70 -14.78 -3.75
CA ARG A 342 12.01 -13.69 -4.46
C ARG A 342 12.39 -12.33 -3.93
N SER A 343 12.20 -11.30 -4.74
CA SER A 343 12.29 -9.92 -4.25
C SER A 343 11.08 -9.56 -3.41
N VAL A 344 11.18 -8.53 -2.56
CA VAL A 344 10.02 -7.97 -1.85
C VAL A 344 9.02 -7.41 -2.85
N LEU A 345 9.48 -6.85 -3.98
CA LEU A 345 8.60 -6.39 -5.06
C LEU A 345 7.77 -7.53 -5.67
N ASP A 346 8.36 -8.70 -5.91
CA ASP A 346 7.63 -9.88 -6.39
C ASP A 346 6.56 -10.37 -5.39
N GLN A 347 6.61 -9.97 -4.12
CA GLN A 347 5.59 -10.33 -3.12
C GLN A 347 4.62 -9.17 -2.81
N THR A 348 4.83 -8.00 -3.42
CA THR A 348 4.09 -6.77 -3.11
C THR A 348 3.39 -6.24 -4.35
N ALA A 349 2.06 -6.22 -4.34
CA ALA A 349 1.27 -5.52 -5.36
C ALA A 349 1.31 -4.01 -5.07
N VAL A 350 1.84 -3.21 -5.99
CA VAL A 350 1.96 -1.76 -5.83
C VAL A 350 1.06 -1.06 -6.83
N LEU A 351 0.16 -0.22 -6.33
CA LEU A 351 -0.66 0.70 -7.12
C LEU A 351 -0.11 2.12 -6.96
N PHE A 352 0.18 2.78 -8.07
CA PHE A 352 0.40 4.22 -8.14
C PHE A 352 -0.64 4.82 -9.08
N GLY A 353 -1.25 5.94 -8.70
CA GLY A 353 -2.12 6.65 -9.62
C GLY A 353 -2.81 7.85 -9.02
N SER A 354 -3.89 8.32 -9.66
CA SER A 354 -4.67 9.47 -9.18
C SER A 354 -6.17 9.24 -9.31
N ASN A 355 -6.93 9.97 -8.48
CA ASN A 355 -8.38 10.14 -8.63
C ASN A 355 -8.77 11.12 -9.76
N LEU A 356 -7.81 11.79 -10.39
CA LEU A 356 -8.02 12.71 -11.50
C LEU A 356 -7.37 12.17 -12.78
N GLY A 357 -8.15 11.97 -13.83
CA GLY A 357 -7.67 11.66 -15.18
C GLY A 357 -7.13 12.87 -15.93
N ASN A 358 -7.60 14.06 -15.56
CA ASN A 358 -6.99 15.33 -15.95
C ASN A 358 -7.01 16.28 -14.76
N ALA A 359 -5.82 16.71 -14.35
CA ALA A 359 -5.62 17.64 -13.24
C ALA A 359 -6.40 18.94 -13.44
N SER A 360 -6.19 19.63 -14.56
CA SER A 360 -6.71 20.98 -14.78
C SER A 360 -8.22 21.07 -14.95
N SER A 361 -8.85 20.07 -15.56
CA SER A 361 -10.31 20.05 -15.73
C SER A 361 -11.02 19.28 -14.62
N HIS A 362 -10.28 18.71 -13.66
CA HIS A 362 -10.77 17.77 -12.64
C HIS A 362 -11.64 16.64 -13.19
N ASN A 363 -11.23 16.08 -14.32
CA ASN A 363 -11.93 14.95 -14.91
C ASN A 363 -11.61 13.67 -14.11
N ASN A 364 -12.60 12.81 -13.87
CA ASN A 364 -12.48 11.56 -13.08
C ASN A 364 -12.53 10.26 -13.94
N SER A 365 -12.33 10.38 -15.24
CA SER A 365 -12.26 9.30 -16.23
C SER A 365 -10.84 9.14 -16.79
N ASN A 366 -10.49 7.97 -17.32
CA ASN A 366 -9.14 7.70 -17.85
C ASN A 366 -8.03 8.01 -16.83
N LEU A 367 -8.16 7.44 -15.63
CA LEU A 367 -7.28 7.69 -14.50
C LEU A 367 -5.84 7.25 -14.82
N PRO A 368 -4.80 8.02 -14.43
CA PRO A 368 -3.40 7.66 -14.60
C PRO A 368 -3.04 6.54 -13.63
N ILE A 369 -2.95 5.29 -14.12
CA ILE A 369 -2.70 4.13 -13.27
C ILE A 369 -1.41 3.42 -13.70
N VAL A 370 -0.56 3.12 -12.72
CA VAL A 370 0.62 2.26 -12.85
C VAL A 370 0.51 1.16 -11.78
N VAL A 371 0.60 -0.10 -12.22
CA VAL A 371 0.63 -1.27 -11.33
C VAL A 371 1.99 -1.93 -11.43
N ALA A 372 2.61 -2.30 -10.31
CA ALA A 372 3.91 -2.95 -10.26
C ALA A 372 3.97 -4.09 -9.24
N GLY A 373 4.91 -5.01 -9.44
CA GLY A 373 5.18 -6.12 -8.53
C GLY A 373 4.06 -7.16 -8.46
N GLY A 374 3.96 -7.88 -7.34
CA GLY A 374 2.85 -8.81 -7.08
C GLY A 374 2.76 -10.03 -8.02
N ARG A 375 3.77 -10.25 -8.88
CA ARG A 375 3.84 -11.33 -9.89
C ARG A 375 2.73 -11.27 -10.94
N PHE A 376 2.21 -10.08 -11.19
CA PHE A 376 1.34 -9.82 -12.31
C PHE A 376 2.12 -9.87 -13.63
N GLN A 377 1.39 -9.97 -14.74
CA GLN A 377 1.96 -9.93 -16.08
C GLN A 377 2.30 -8.48 -16.44
N HIS A 378 3.58 -8.15 -16.34
CA HIS A 378 4.11 -6.80 -16.51
C HIS A 378 4.81 -6.57 -17.86
N GLY A 379 5.32 -5.34 -18.04
CA GLY A 379 6.05 -4.90 -19.23
C GLY A 379 5.14 -4.41 -20.35
N GLN A 380 3.92 -3.95 -20.04
CA GLN A 380 2.91 -3.61 -21.04
C GLN A 380 2.13 -2.33 -20.73
N HIS A 381 1.62 -1.70 -21.79
CA HIS A 381 0.55 -0.71 -21.73
C HIS A 381 -0.79 -1.41 -21.95
N LEU A 382 -1.60 -1.49 -20.90
CA LEU A 382 -2.98 -1.97 -20.97
C LEU A 382 -3.90 -0.79 -21.29
N ALA A 383 -4.23 -0.63 -22.57
CA ALA A 383 -5.11 0.44 -23.04
C ALA A 383 -6.54 -0.04 -23.20
N PHE A 384 -7.45 0.46 -22.37
CA PHE A 384 -8.88 0.14 -22.46
C PHE A 384 -9.65 1.25 -23.19
N ASP A 385 -10.69 0.86 -23.91
CA ASP A 385 -11.60 1.76 -24.61
C ASP A 385 -12.34 2.66 -23.60
N PRO A 386 -12.24 4.01 -23.70
CA PRO A 386 -12.95 4.93 -22.84
C PRO A 386 -14.49 4.79 -22.88
N ASP A 387 -15.05 4.35 -23.99
CA ASP A 387 -16.50 4.14 -24.13
C ASP A 387 -16.96 2.84 -23.45
N ARG A 388 -16.01 1.96 -23.10
CA ARG A 388 -16.22 0.68 -22.40
C ARG A 388 -15.22 0.50 -21.27
N SER A 389 -14.95 1.57 -20.54
CA SER A 389 -13.97 1.59 -19.46
C SER A 389 -14.30 0.57 -18.37
N PRO A 390 -13.43 -0.41 -18.10
CA PRO A 390 -13.58 -1.25 -16.93
C PRO A 390 -13.36 -0.39 -15.66
N PRO A 391 -14.05 -0.71 -14.56
CA PRO A 391 -13.87 0.01 -13.31
C PRO A 391 -12.44 -0.20 -12.78
N LEU A 392 -11.83 0.85 -12.21
CA LEU A 392 -10.54 0.74 -11.51
C LEU A 392 -10.61 -0.33 -10.40
N SER A 393 -11.78 -0.54 -9.81
CA SER A 393 -12.03 -1.63 -8.86
C SER A 393 -11.73 -3.04 -9.38
N ASN A 394 -11.63 -3.28 -10.70
CA ASN A 394 -11.14 -4.57 -11.21
C ASN A 394 -9.65 -4.81 -10.86
N VAL A 395 -8.82 -3.75 -10.80
CA VAL A 395 -7.45 -3.84 -10.26
C VAL A 395 -7.49 -4.23 -8.78
N PHE A 396 -8.48 -3.70 -8.03
CA PHE A 396 -8.61 -3.97 -6.60
C PHE A 396 -8.97 -5.44 -6.35
N VAL A 397 -9.82 -6.04 -7.19
CA VAL A 397 -10.08 -7.49 -7.15
C VAL A 397 -8.79 -8.28 -7.42
N SER A 398 -8.01 -7.92 -8.45
CA SER A 398 -6.69 -8.56 -8.69
C SER A 398 -5.75 -8.46 -7.48
N PHE A 399 -5.75 -7.32 -6.78
CA PHE A 399 -4.93 -7.11 -5.59
C PHE A 399 -5.40 -7.96 -4.40
N LEU A 400 -6.72 -8.05 -4.18
CA LEU A 400 -7.28 -8.90 -3.13
C LEU A 400 -6.98 -10.38 -3.37
N GLN A 401 -7.04 -10.84 -4.63
CA GLN A 401 -6.67 -12.21 -4.97
C GLN A 401 -5.17 -12.46 -4.84
N HIS A 402 -4.30 -11.49 -5.16
CA HIS A 402 -2.85 -11.57 -4.84
C HIS A 402 -2.60 -11.72 -3.34
N LEU A 403 -3.42 -11.09 -2.50
CA LEU A 403 -3.39 -11.27 -1.03
C LEU A 403 -3.96 -12.61 -0.56
N GLN A 404 -4.30 -13.53 -1.48
CA GLN A 404 -4.88 -14.84 -1.22
C GLN A 404 -6.26 -14.75 -0.55
N LEU A 405 -7.05 -13.74 -0.93
CA LEU A 405 -8.44 -13.61 -0.52
C LEU A 405 -9.35 -14.13 -1.63
N GLU A 406 -10.28 -15.01 -1.28
CA GLU A 406 -11.34 -15.50 -2.16
C GLU A 406 -12.40 -14.40 -2.34
N VAL A 407 -12.11 -13.46 -3.23
CA VAL A 407 -12.95 -12.29 -3.50
C VAL A 407 -13.07 -12.09 -5.01
N ASP A 408 -14.31 -12.12 -5.49
CA ASP A 408 -14.63 -11.92 -6.91
C ASP A 408 -15.24 -10.54 -7.18
N GLN A 409 -15.59 -9.80 -6.13
CA GLN A 409 -16.18 -8.48 -6.23
C GLN A 409 -15.67 -7.54 -5.14
N PHE A 410 -15.35 -6.30 -5.52
CA PHE A 410 -15.08 -5.22 -4.59
C PHE A 410 -15.57 -3.90 -5.18
N SER A 411 -16.37 -3.14 -4.43
CA SER A 411 -17.01 -1.92 -4.93
C SER A 411 -17.75 -2.21 -6.26
N THR A 412 -17.45 -1.47 -7.33
CA THR A 412 -18.04 -1.67 -8.67
C THR A 412 -17.33 -2.73 -9.52
N GLY A 413 -16.17 -3.24 -9.07
CA GLY A 413 -15.41 -4.25 -9.80
C GLY A 413 -15.97 -5.65 -9.56
N ALA A 414 -16.16 -6.41 -10.64
CA ALA A 414 -16.81 -7.73 -10.62
C ALA A 414 -15.93 -8.86 -11.20
N SER A 415 -14.64 -8.57 -11.42
CA SER A 415 -13.65 -9.51 -11.95
C SER A 415 -12.25 -8.94 -11.73
N THR A 416 -11.21 -9.77 -11.87
CA THR A 416 -9.84 -9.29 -12.02
C THR A 416 -9.68 -8.45 -13.29
N LEU A 417 -8.72 -7.54 -13.32
CA LEU A 417 -8.43 -6.77 -14.51
C LEU A 417 -7.79 -7.66 -15.60
N THR A 418 -8.44 -7.73 -16.76
CA THR A 418 -7.95 -8.46 -17.93
C THR A 418 -6.55 -7.99 -18.34
N GLY A 419 -5.64 -8.94 -18.58
CA GLY A 419 -4.26 -8.67 -19.01
C GLY A 419 -3.27 -8.38 -17.86
N LEU A 420 -3.75 -8.16 -16.64
CA LEU A 420 -2.89 -7.95 -15.46
C LEU A 420 -2.53 -9.27 -14.77
N SER A 421 -3.48 -10.21 -14.63
CA SER A 421 -3.28 -11.54 -14.02
C SER A 421 -2.71 -12.56 -14.98
#